data_AF-T1A4D8-F1
#
_entry.id   AF-T1A4D8-F1
#
_cell.length_a   1.000
_cell.length_b   1.000
_cell.length_c   1.000
_cell.angle_alpha   90.00
_cell.angle_beta   90.00
_cell.angle_gamma   90.00
#
_symmetry.space_group_name_H-M   'P 1'
#
loop_
_entity.id
_entity.type
_entity.pdbx_description
1 polymer ?
#
loop_
_entity_poly.entity_id
_entity_poly.type
_entity_poly.pdbx_seq_one_letter_code
_entity_poly.pdbx_strand_id
1 'polypeptide(L)'
;MRIPVIDNGGQWTHREWRVLRELGAESEIVSNTTSFEELHADGIVLSGGALSLEGTDTPLGKVAEWIDGASVPILGICVGHQFLGRHFGGRVVRGAPEFGRVEIEIDRPDHPLLAGLPPKFQAWSSHNDHVVDGPAGLDRNRPLLELPHPGDGPPEPGHLGRTVPPRG
;
A
#
# COMPACT_ATOMS: atom_id res chain seq x y z
N MET A 1 -1.28 -20.91 -3.26
CA MET A 1 -1.13 -19.61 -2.57
C MET A 1 -2.38 -18.80 -2.88
N ARG A 2 -3.20 -18.51 -1.87
CA ARG A 2 -4.45 -17.75 -1.97
C ARG A 2 -4.19 -16.29 -1.62
N ILE A 3 -4.37 -15.41 -2.60
CA ILE A 3 -4.13 -13.96 -2.47
C ILE A 3 -5.39 -13.20 -2.94
N PRO A 4 -6.36 -12.92 -2.06
CA PRO A 4 -7.49 -12.05 -2.35
C PRO A 4 -7.05 -10.61 -2.64
N VAL A 5 -7.83 -9.94 -3.49
CA VAL A 5 -7.75 -8.49 -3.69
C VAL A 5 -8.96 -7.83 -3.03
N ILE A 6 -8.72 -7.04 -1.99
CA ILE A 6 -9.76 -6.29 -1.29
C ILE A 6 -10.04 -4.99 -2.05
N ASP A 7 -11.24 -4.88 -2.62
CA ASP A 7 -11.65 -3.78 -3.47
C ASP A 7 -12.06 -2.55 -2.65
N ASN A 8 -11.25 -1.50 -2.74
CA ASN A 8 -11.51 -0.18 -2.17
C ASN A 8 -12.24 0.77 -3.14
N GLY A 9 -12.91 0.21 -4.16
CA GLY A 9 -13.64 0.97 -5.18
C GLY A 9 -12.72 1.52 -6.27
N GLY A 10 -11.64 0.81 -6.57
CA GLY A 10 -10.67 1.19 -7.59
C GLY A 10 -11.13 0.83 -9.00
N GLN A 11 -10.98 1.74 -9.96
CA GLN A 11 -11.28 1.43 -11.37
C GLN A 11 -10.38 0.32 -11.93
N TRP A 12 -9.24 0.06 -11.29
CA TRP A 12 -8.20 -0.86 -11.75
C TRP A 12 -8.07 -2.15 -10.94
N THR A 13 -8.93 -2.40 -9.95
CA THR A 13 -8.89 -3.60 -9.09
C THR A 13 -8.85 -4.90 -9.90
N HIS A 14 -9.61 -4.97 -11.01
CA HIS A 14 -9.61 -6.12 -11.92
C HIS A 14 -8.24 -6.41 -12.56
N ARG A 15 -7.36 -5.42 -12.71
CA ARG A 15 -6.00 -5.61 -13.24
C ARG A 15 -5.08 -6.25 -12.20
N GLU A 16 -5.17 -5.79 -10.95
CA GLU A 16 -4.41 -6.35 -9.83
C GLU A 16 -4.75 -7.85 -9.67
N TRP A 17 -6.05 -8.16 -9.63
CA TRP A 17 -6.56 -9.54 -9.62
C TRP A 17 -6.04 -10.36 -10.81
N ARG A 18 -6.09 -9.80 -12.02
CA ARG A 18 -5.62 -10.50 -13.22
C ARG A 18 -4.13 -10.82 -13.15
N VAL A 19 -3.29 -9.88 -12.71
CA VAL A 19 -1.84 -10.08 -12.58
C VAL A 19 -1.56 -11.21 -11.58
N LEU A 20 -2.24 -11.25 -10.43
CA LEU A 20 -2.08 -12.34 -9.46
C LEU A 20 -2.41 -13.71 -10.08
N ARG A 21 -3.46 -13.78 -10.90
CA ARG A 21 -3.82 -15.03 -11.60
C ARG A 21 -2.81 -15.41 -12.67
N GLU A 22 -2.27 -14.45 -13.41
CA GLU A 22 -1.21 -14.68 -14.40
C GLU A 22 0.09 -15.17 -13.74
N LEU A 23 0.35 -14.76 -12.49
CA LEU A 23 1.44 -15.27 -11.65
C LEU A 23 1.13 -16.62 -10.98
N GLY A 24 -0.07 -17.19 -11.19
CA GLY A 24 -0.46 -18.51 -10.68
C GLY A 24 -1.04 -18.52 -9.27
N ALA A 25 -1.34 -17.35 -8.68
CA ALA A 25 -2.03 -17.29 -7.39
C ALA A 25 -3.53 -17.59 -7.54
N GLU A 26 -4.09 -18.26 -6.53
CA GLU A 26 -5.54 -18.38 -6.38
C GLU A 26 -6.07 -17.04 -5.86
N SER A 27 -6.75 -16.28 -6.72
CA SER A 27 -7.18 -14.91 -6.40
C SER A 27 -8.62 -14.66 -6.80
N GLU A 28 -9.30 -13.90 -5.95
CA GLU A 28 -10.65 -13.38 -6.11
C GLU A 28 -10.69 -11.92 -5.67
N ILE A 29 -11.71 -11.18 -6.15
CA ILE A 29 -11.96 -9.81 -5.72
C ILE A 29 -13.00 -9.87 -4.59
N VAL A 30 -12.65 -9.29 -3.45
CA VAL A 30 -13.47 -9.27 -2.24
C VAL A 30 -13.85 -7.83 -1.92
N SER A 31 -15.11 -7.60 -1.53
CA SER A 31 -15.54 -6.27 -1.09
C SER A 31 -14.80 -5.85 0.18
N ASN A 32 -14.39 -4.59 0.29
CA ASN A 32 -13.84 -4.05 1.55
C ASN A 32 -14.84 -3.99 2.72
N THR A 33 -16.09 -4.41 2.51
CA THR A 33 -17.12 -4.59 3.55
C THR A 33 -17.21 -6.02 4.10
N THR A 34 -16.47 -6.97 3.53
CA THR A 34 -16.37 -8.36 4.03
C THR A 34 -15.57 -8.41 5.34
N SER A 35 -15.93 -9.31 6.26
CA SER A 35 -15.20 -9.48 7.53
C SER A 35 -13.87 -10.21 7.31
N PHE A 36 -12.84 -9.84 8.07
CA PHE A 36 -11.54 -10.53 8.01
C PHE A 36 -11.65 -12.02 8.41
N GLU A 37 -12.48 -12.33 9.41
CA GLU A 37 -12.66 -13.70 9.95
C GLU A 37 -13.15 -14.71 8.89
N GLU A 38 -13.73 -14.22 7.79
CA GLU A 38 -14.29 -15.04 6.73
C GLU A 38 -13.21 -15.53 5.74
N LEU A 39 -11.94 -15.16 5.92
CA LEU A 39 -10.95 -15.24 4.86
C LEU A 39 -9.60 -15.86 5.27
N HIS A 40 -9.41 -17.11 4.85
CA HIS A 40 -8.12 -17.81 4.91
C HIS A 40 -7.21 -17.44 3.73
N ALA A 41 -6.29 -16.49 3.91
CA ALA A 41 -5.36 -16.05 2.87
C ALA A 41 -3.90 -16.34 3.22
N ASP A 42 -3.04 -16.49 2.21
CA ASP A 42 -1.58 -16.57 2.35
C ASP A 42 -0.90 -15.19 2.24
N GLY A 43 -1.66 -14.19 1.78
CA GLY A 43 -1.28 -12.79 1.63
C GLY A 43 -2.47 -12.00 1.09
N ILE A 44 -2.47 -10.67 1.23
CA ILE A 44 -3.62 -9.82 0.88
C ILE A 44 -3.16 -8.65 0.01
N VAL A 45 -3.95 -8.26 -0.99
CA VAL A 45 -3.75 -7.00 -1.71
C VAL A 45 -4.88 -6.04 -1.35
N LEU A 46 -4.56 -4.85 -0.84
CA LEU A 46 -5.50 -3.75 -0.71
C LEU A 46 -5.44 -2.90 -1.97
N SER A 47 -6.52 -2.91 -2.76
CA SER A 47 -6.54 -2.23 -4.05
C SER A 47 -6.48 -0.72 -3.92
N GLY A 48 -6.25 -0.06 -5.05
CA GLY A 48 -6.55 1.36 -5.19
C GLY A 48 -8.04 1.66 -4.98
N GLY A 49 -8.38 2.94 -4.89
CA GLY A 49 -9.75 3.42 -4.68
C GLY A 49 -9.97 4.79 -5.29
N ALA A 50 -11.24 5.16 -5.49
CA ALA A 50 -11.62 6.52 -5.93
C ALA A 50 -11.67 7.53 -4.77
N LEU A 51 -11.41 7.09 -3.54
CA LEU A 51 -11.47 7.91 -2.33
C LEU A 51 -10.24 8.81 -2.22
N SER A 52 -10.47 10.09 -1.88
CA SER A 52 -9.43 10.98 -1.36
C SER A 52 -9.48 10.95 0.17
N LEU A 53 -8.34 10.72 0.79
CA LEU A 53 -8.22 10.57 2.25
C LEU A 53 -7.75 11.86 2.95
N GLU A 54 -7.48 12.92 2.19
CA GLU A 54 -7.17 14.24 2.75
C GLU A 54 -8.40 14.90 3.35
N GLY A 55 -8.27 15.40 4.58
CA GLY A 55 -9.30 16.23 5.22
C GLY A 55 -10.58 15.48 5.59
N THR A 56 -10.63 14.18 5.30
CA THR A 56 -11.72 13.31 5.66
C THR A 56 -11.31 12.49 6.89
N ASP A 57 -12.15 12.53 7.92
CA ASP A 57 -12.23 11.49 8.95
C ASP A 57 -12.92 10.25 8.38
N THR A 58 -12.65 9.91 7.11
CA THR A 58 -13.17 8.68 6.51
C THR A 58 -12.65 7.54 7.39
N PRO A 59 -13.54 6.82 8.09
CA PRO A 59 -13.12 5.72 8.91
C PRO A 59 -12.38 4.75 8.00
N LEU A 60 -11.27 4.17 8.47
CA LEU A 60 -10.64 3.03 7.79
C LEU A 60 -11.64 1.89 7.55
N GLY A 61 -12.79 1.93 8.25
CA GLY A 61 -13.85 0.94 8.16
C GLY A 61 -13.27 -0.42 8.54
N LYS A 62 -13.72 -1.45 7.83
CA LYS A 62 -13.19 -2.79 8.03
C LYS A 62 -11.75 -2.96 7.55
N VAL A 63 -11.19 -2.03 6.76
CA VAL A 63 -9.78 -2.12 6.32
C VAL A 63 -8.85 -2.12 7.53
N ALA A 64 -9.19 -1.43 8.63
CA ALA A 64 -8.44 -1.55 9.88
C ALA A 64 -8.47 -2.99 10.43
N GLU A 65 -9.63 -3.66 10.42
CA GLU A 65 -9.75 -5.07 10.84
C GLU A 65 -8.87 -5.99 9.99
N TRP A 66 -8.78 -5.73 8.67
CA TRP A 66 -7.89 -6.46 7.77
C TRP A 66 -6.42 -6.24 8.12
N ILE A 67 -6.03 -5.02 8.49
CA ILE A 67 -4.64 -4.70 8.84
C ILE A 67 -4.27 -5.30 10.21
N ASP A 68 -5.15 -5.16 11.21
CA ASP A 68 -4.94 -5.64 12.58
C ASP A 68 -4.99 -7.18 12.67
N GLY A 69 -5.91 -7.81 11.93
CA GLY A 69 -6.14 -9.26 11.98
C GLY A 69 -5.20 -10.08 11.12
N ALA A 70 -4.55 -9.47 10.11
CA ALA A 70 -3.69 -10.19 9.19
C ALA A 70 -2.40 -10.67 9.87
N SER A 71 -2.24 -11.99 9.93
CA SER A 71 -0.96 -12.66 10.22
C SER A 71 -0.13 -12.93 8.97
N VAL A 72 -0.57 -12.41 7.82
CA VAL A 72 0.01 -12.63 6.49
C VAL A 72 0.42 -11.31 5.84
N PRO A 73 1.32 -11.31 4.84
CA PRO A 73 1.75 -10.08 4.20
C PRO A 73 0.58 -9.36 3.52
N ILE A 74 0.53 -8.02 3.66
CA ILE A 74 -0.41 -7.18 2.91
C ILE A 74 0.36 -6.24 1.99
N LEU A 75 -0.09 -6.13 0.74
CA LEU A 75 0.40 -5.15 -0.23
C LEU A 75 -0.68 -4.10 -0.45
N GLY A 76 -0.40 -2.84 -0.11
CA GLY A 76 -1.29 -1.73 -0.41
C GLY A 76 -0.94 -1.04 -1.73
N ILE A 77 -1.93 -0.80 -2.58
CA ILE A 77 -1.76 -0.09 -3.85
C ILE A 77 -2.55 1.22 -3.79
N CYS A 78 -1.91 2.35 -4.09
CA CYS A 78 -2.56 3.67 -4.12
C CYS A 78 -3.30 3.97 -2.79
N VAL A 79 -4.63 4.03 -2.79
CA VAL A 79 -5.44 4.22 -1.57
C VAL A 79 -5.20 3.12 -0.54
N GLY A 80 -4.99 1.86 -0.96
CA GLY A 80 -4.61 0.78 -0.05
C GLY A 80 -3.28 1.06 0.67
N HIS A 81 -2.30 1.67 -0.02
CA HIS A 81 -1.06 2.12 0.60
C HIS A 81 -1.29 3.29 1.57
N GLN A 82 -2.18 4.22 1.23
CA GLN A 82 -2.52 5.33 2.10
C GLN A 82 -3.26 4.88 3.37
N PHE A 83 -4.12 3.86 3.27
CA PHE A 83 -4.76 3.23 4.43
C PHE A 83 -3.72 2.61 5.37
N LEU A 84 -2.75 1.85 4.84
CA LEU A 84 -1.64 1.34 5.62
C LEU A 84 -0.86 2.48 6.29
N GLY A 85 -0.49 3.50 5.51
CA GLY A 85 0.21 4.67 6.03
C GLY A 85 -0.52 5.32 7.19
N ARG A 86 -1.82 5.61 7.05
CA ARG A 86 -2.65 6.24 8.10
C ARG A 86 -2.82 5.34 9.32
N HIS A 87 -3.02 4.04 9.11
CA HIS A 87 -3.21 3.06 10.18
C HIS A 87 -1.97 3.00 11.08
N PHE A 88 -0.76 2.98 10.49
CA PHE A 88 0.49 3.00 11.26
C PHE A 88 0.94 4.42 11.68
N GLY A 89 0.01 5.37 11.80
CA GLY A 89 0.29 6.71 12.34
C GLY A 89 0.95 7.69 11.36
N GLY A 90 1.02 7.34 10.08
CA GLY A 90 1.43 8.25 9.03
C GLY A 90 0.36 9.27 8.67
N ARG A 91 0.75 10.40 8.09
CA ARG A 91 -0.20 11.41 7.60
C ARG A 91 -0.40 11.26 6.09
N VAL A 92 -1.62 11.47 5.61
CA VAL A 92 -1.91 11.53 4.17
C VAL A 92 -2.21 12.98 3.85
N VAL A 93 -1.48 13.55 2.89
CA VAL A 93 -1.72 14.92 2.40
C VAL A 93 -1.99 14.87 0.92
N ARG A 94 -2.74 15.85 0.42
CA ARG A 94 -2.90 16.03 -1.02
C ARG A 94 -1.63 16.64 -1.60
N GLY A 95 -1.04 15.92 -2.53
CA GLY A 95 -0.02 16.41 -3.42
C GLY A 95 -0.60 17.15 -4.62
N ALA A 96 0.29 17.60 -5.49
CA ALA A 96 -0.09 18.05 -6.82
C ALA A 96 -0.63 16.84 -7.62
N PRO A 97 -1.66 17.00 -8.46
CA PRO A 97 -2.14 15.93 -9.31
C PRO A 97 -1.04 15.38 -10.22
N GLU A 98 -0.50 14.22 -9.89
CA GLU A 98 0.47 13.50 -10.73
C GLU A 98 -0.27 12.44 -11.53
N PHE A 99 -0.88 12.86 -12.64
CA PHE A 99 -1.40 11.94 -13.64
C PHE A 99 -0.34 11.76 -14.73
N GLY A 100 0.31 10.60 -14.75
CA GLY A 100 1.23 10.27 -15.84
C GLY A 100 2.44 9.45 -15.43
N ARG A 101 3.44 9.46 -16.31
CA ARG A 101 4.72 8.79 -16.08
C ARG A 101 5.53 9.54 -15.03
N VAL A 102 5.93 8.82 -14.01
CA VAL A 102 6.85 9.29 -12.98
C VAL A 102 8.08 8.39 -12.98
N GLU A 103 9.24 8.99 -12.71
CA GLU A 103 10.45 8.22 -12.45
C GLU A 103 10.48 7.84 -10.97
N ILE A 104 10.62 6.55 -10.69
CA ILE A 104 10.79 6.01 -9.35
C ILE A 104 12.27 5.69 -9.17
N GLU A 105 12.85 6.17 -8.07
CA GLU A 105 14.19 5.80 -7.60
C GLU A 105 14.03 4.82 -6.43
N ILE A 106 14.77 3.70 -6.46
CA ILE A 106 14.71 2.66 -5.45
C ILE A 106 15.73 2.96 -4.35
N ASP A 107 15.23 3.27 -3.16
CA ASP A 107 16.06 3.58 -2.00
C ASP A 107 16.67 2.33 -1.34
N ARG A 108 16.01 1.16 -1.48
CA ARG A 108 16.46 -0.14 -0.92
C ARG A 108 16.46 -1.23 -1.98
N PRO A 109 17.52 -1.31 -2.81
CA PRO A 109 17.59 -2.27 -3.91
C PRO A 109 17.73 -3.73 -3.45
N ASP A 110 18.07 -3.95 -2.18
CA ASP A 110 18.19 -5.25 -1.52
C ASP A 110 16.84 -5.82 -1.05
N HIS A 111 15.77 -5.02 -1.07
CA HIS A 111 14.46 -5.47 -0.60
C HIS A 111 13.88 -6.55 -1.53
N PRO A 112 13.43 -7.73 -1.02
CA PRO A 112 12.96 -8.83 -1.86
C PRO A 112 11.82 -8.48 -2.81
N LEU A 113 10.93 -7.56 -2.42
CA LEU A 113 9.82 -7.09 -3.28
C LEU A 113 10.31 -6.36 -4.54
N LEU A 114 11.48 -5.73 -4.47
CA LEU A 114 12.05 -4.90 -5.53
C LEU A 114 13.25 -5.59 -6.22
N ALA A 115 13.56 -6.82 -5.82
CA ALA A 115 14.68 -7.58 -6.36
C ALA A 115 14.54 -7.76 -7.88
N GLY A 116 15.60 -7.45 -8.62
CA GLY A 116 15.64 -7.55 -10.08
C GLY A 116 15.07 -6.34 -10.83
N LEU A 117 14.52 -5.34 -10.14
CA LEU A 117 14.18 -4.05 -10.74
C LEU A 117 15.44 -3.18 -10.89
N PRO A 118 15.53 -2.34 -11.93
CA PRO A 118 16.62 -1.37 -12.05
C PRO A 118 16.50 -0.31 -10.95
N PRO A 119 17.60 0.33 -10.52
CA PRO A 119 17.59 1.37 -9.48
C PRO A 119 16.66 2.54 -9.80
N LYS A 120 16.35 2.76 -11.08
CA LYS A 120 15.37 3.74 -11.56
C LYS A 120 14.48 3.11 -12.62
N PHE A 121 13.18 3.33 -12.52
CA PHE A 121 12.22 2.89 -13.54
C PHE A 121 11.05 3.85 -13.68
N GLN A 122 10.34 3.74 -14.80
CA GLN A 122 9.15 4.53 -15.07
C GLN A 122 7.92 3.79 -14.56
N ALA A 123 7.15 4.45 -13.70
CA ALA A 123 5.86 3.97 -13.22
C ALA A 123 4.74 4.91 -13.68
N TRP A 124 3.50 4.42 -13.65
CA TRP A 124 2.34 5.25 -13.91
C TRP A 124 1.70 5.68 -12.59
N SER A 125 1.79 6.97 -12.26
CA SER A 125 1.09 7.55 -11.11
C SER A 125 -0.32 7.98 -11.52
N SER A 126 -1.29 7.75 -10.62
CA SER A 126 -2.69 8.09 -10.84
C SER A 126 -3.36 8.67 -9.60
N HIS A 127 -2.62 9.26 -8.68
CA HIS A 127 -3.15 9.77 -7.41
C HIS A 127 -2.78 11.22 -7.14
N ASN A 128 -3.68 11.89 -6.42
CA ASN A 128 -3.50 13.26 -5.93
C ASN A 128 -2.99 13.29 -4.49
N ASP A 129 -3.01 12.17 -3.76
CA ASP A 129 -2.71 12.12 -2.33
C ASP A 129 -1.49 11.23 -2.07
N HIS A 130 -0.61 11.64 -1.17
CA HIS A 130 0.62 10.92 -0.83
C HIS A 130 0.79 10.82 0.68
N VAL A 131 1.40 9.73 1.15
CA VAL A 131 1.73 9.52 2.56
C VAL A 131 2.96 10.35 2.91
N VAL A 132 2.80 11.33 3.80
CA VAL A 132 3.86 12.15 4.38
C VAL A 132 4.00 11.84 5.86
N ASP A 133 5.22 11.89 6.38
CA ASP A 133 5.54 11.60 7.79
C ASP A 133 4.93 10.28 8.27
N GLY A 134 5.58 9.15 7.98
CA GLY A 134 5.36 7.93 8.77
C GLY A 134 6.07 8.07 10.11
N PRO A 135 5.76 7.28 11.16
CA PRO A 135 6.54 7.35 12.38
C PRO A 135 8.02 7.15 12.06
N ALA A 136 8.87 7.80 12.86
CA ALA A 136 10.29 7.47 12.89
C ALA A 136 10.41 5.93 12.93
N GLY A 137 11.01 5.35 11.90
CA GLY A 137 11.21 3.90 11.79
C GLY A 137 10.05 3.07 11.20
N LEU A 138 8.98 3.67 10.64
CA LEU A 138 8.14 2.96 9.67
C LEU A 138 8.96 2.76 8.40
N ASP A 139 9.58 1.60 8.31
CA ASP A 139 10.17 1.16 7.05
C ASP A 139 9.04 0.93 6.05
N ARG A 140 8.86 1.91 5.16
CA ARG A 140 7.83 1.97 4.12
C ARG A 140 7.85 0.78 3.15
N ASN A 141 8.94 0.00 3.15
CA ASN A 141 9.10 -1.19 2.34
C ASN A 141 9.12 -2.48 3.16
N ARG A 142 9.00 -2.42 4.49
CA ARG A 142 9.02 -3.62 5.35
C ARG A 142 7.76 -4.45 5.15
N PRO A 143 7.86 -5.79 5.03
CA PRO A 143 6.70 -6.65 5.11
C PRO A 143 5.95 -6.39 6.42
N LEU A 144 4.62 -6.34 6.38
CA LEU A 144 3.78 -6.12 7.56
C LEU A 144 4.02 -7.12 8.69
N LEU A 145 4.49 -8.32 8.35
CA LEU A 145 4.92 -9.35 9.32
C LEU A 145 6.04 -8.90 10.26
N GLU A 146 6.72 -7.80 9.95
CA GLU A 146 7.78 -7.28 10.81
C GLU A 146 7.48 -5.87 11.34
N LEU A 147 6.35 -5.25 11.00
CA LEU A 147 6.02 -3.93 11.54
C LEU A 147 5.71 -4.03 13.05
N PRO A 148 6.15 -3.04 13.87
CA PRO A 148 5.84 -3.01 15.29
C PRO A 148 4.32 -3.00 15.50
N HIS A 149 3.85 -3.83 16.44
CA HIS A 149 2.44 -3.86 16.81
C HIS A 149 2.08 -2.62 17.65
N PRO A 150 0.80 -2.24 17.74
CA PRO A 150 0.36 -1.20 18.66
C PRO A 150 0.79 -1.55 20.10
N GLY A 151 1.82 -0.85 20.61
CA GLY A 151 2.41 -1.10 21.93
C GLY A 151 3.94 -1.24 21.93
N ASP A 152 4.54 -1.54 20.78
CA ASP A 152 5.98 -1.50 20.59
C ASP A 152 6.42 -0.04 20.46
N GLY A 153 7.34 0.42 21.30
CA GLY A 153 7.81 1.81 21.32
C GLY A 153 8.31 2.32 19.95
N PRO A 154 8.47 3.65 19.79
CA PRO A 154 8.81 4.23 18.49
C PRO A 154 10.15 3.70 17.98
N PRO A 155 10.23 3.22 16.73
CA PRO A 155 11.49 2.80 16.15
C PRO A 155 12.41 4.00 15.81
N GLU A 156 13.71 3.72 15.69
CA GLU A 156 14.73 4.75 15.40
C GLU A 156 14.51 5.39 14.01
N PRO A 157 14.65 6.72 13.86
CA PRO A 157 14.33 7.43 12.63
C PRO A 157 15.27 7.08 11.47
N GLY A 158 14.78 6.32 10.50
CA GLY A 158 15.37 6.17 9.17
C GLY A 158 14.60 7.00 8.13
N HIS A 159 15.28 7.91 7.44
CA HIS A 159 14.73 8.65 6.30
C HIS A 159 14.89 7.83 5.01
N LEU A 160 13.89 7.77 4.10
CA LEU A 160 14.08 7.99 2.64
C LEU A 160 12.77 7.89 1.79
N GLY A 161 12.86 8.48 0.58
CA GLY A 161 11.86 8.52 -0.50
C GLY A 161 11.39 9.94 -0.84
N ARG A 162 11.96 10.55 -1.89
CA ARG A 162 11.49 11.85 -2.46
C ARG A 162 11.06 11.67 -3.91
N THR A 163 9.86 12.15 -4.25
CA THR A 163 9.52 12.44 -5.66
C THR A 163 10.47 13.51 -6.18
N VAL A 164 11.16 13.22 -7.28
CA VAL A 164 11.91 14.22 -8.04
C VAL A 164 10.96 14.74 -9.12
N PRO A 165 10.48 15.98 -9.04
CA PRO A 165 9.63 16.51 -10.10
C PRO A 165 10.40 16.50 -11.43
N PRO A 166 9.71 16.30 -12.56
CA PRO A 166 10.36 16.34 -13.87
C PRO A 166 11.07 17.68 -14.05
N ARG A 167 12.35 17.63 -14.42
CA ARG A 167 13.07 18.82 -14.89
C ARG A 167 12.68 19.05 -16.35
N GLY A 168 11.96 20.14 -16.61
CA GLY A 168 11.68 20.65 -17.95
C GLY A 168 10.20 20.83 -18.21
#